data_AF-A0AAW2NXF3-F1
#
_entry.id   AF-A0AAW2NXF3-F1
#
_cell.length_a   1.000
_cell.length_b   1.000
_cell.length_c   1.000
_cell.angle_alpha   90.00
_cell.angle_beta   90.00
_cell.angle_gamma   90.00
#
_symmetry.space_group_name_H-M   'P 1'
#
loop_
_entity.id
_entity.type
_entity.pdbx_description
1 polymer ?
#
loop_
_entity_poly.entity_id
_entity_poly.type
_entity_poly.pdbx_seq_one_letter_code
_entity_poly.pdbx_strand_id
1 'polypeptide(L)'
;MLMTDLCETLENTVRKLISENGLQAGIAFPTGCSLNWVAAHWTPNTGDKTVLQYDDVMKLDFGTHIDGRIVDCAFTVAFNPMFNPLLEASREATNTGIKEAGIDVRLCDVGAAIQEVMESYEVEINGKVFQGKGYVREDLECSHYMKNFDVGHIPLRLPRAKQLLATINKNFSTLLSADVIWIALEKLNI
;
A
#
# COMPACT_ATOMS: atom_id res chain seq x y z
N MET A 1 -8.75 -9.18 -14.65
CA MET A 1 -7.58 -8.35 -15.01
C MET A 1 -6.38 -8.94 -14.28
N LEU A 2 -5.20 -9.06 -14.90
CA LEU A 2 -4.00 -9.44 -14.16
C LEU A 2 -3.64 -8.32 -13.18
N MET A 3 -3.17 -8.68 -11.99
CA MET A 3 -2.80 -7.68 -10.99
C MET A 3 -1.62 -6.80 -11.46
N THR A 4 -0.72 -7.37 -12.27
CA THR A 4 0.38 -6.64 -12.91
C THR A 4 -0.14 -5.55 -13.85
N ASP A 5 -1.09 -5.89 -14.74
CA ASP A 5 -1.68 -4.94 -15.68
C ASP A 5 -2.38 -3.79 -14.95
N LEU A 6 -3.04 -4.10 -13.82
CA LEU A 6 -3.71 -3.12 -12.97
C LEU A 6 -2.70 -2.13 -12.38
N CYS A 7 -1.63 -2.63 -11.76
CA CYS A 7 -0.60 -1.79 -11.14
C CYS A 7 0.13 -0.95 -12.19
N GLU A 8 0.54 -1.54 -13.31
CA GLU A 8 1.20 -0.82 -14.41
C GLU A 8 0.30 0.29 -14.98
N THR A 9 -0.98 0.01 -15.19
CA THR A 9 -1.94 1.01 -15.70
C THR A 9 -2.09 2.18 -14.73
N LEU A 10 -2.24 1.88 -13.43
CA LEU A 10 -2.36 2.91 -12.39
C LEU A 10 -1.10 3.75 -12.30
N GLU A 11 0.06 3.11 -12.16
CA GLU A 11 1.33 3.80 -11.97
C GLU A 11 1.71 4.64 -13.19
N ASN A 12 1.48 4.16 -14.41
CA ASN A 12 1.70 4.95 -15.62
C ASN A 12 0.77 6.18 -15.67
N THR A 13 -0.46 6.04 -15.18
CA THR A 13 -1.38 7.18 -15.03
C THR A 13 -0.86 8.17 -14.00
N VAL A 14 -0.40 7.69 -12.85
CA VAL A 14 0.21 8.54 -11.80
C VAL A 14 1.42 9.29 -12.33
N ARG A 15 2.40 8.60 -12.93
CA ARG A 15 3.62 9.22 -13.50
C ARG A 15 3.28 10.33 -14.49
N LYS A 16 2.26 10.11 -15.32
CA LYS A 16 1.77 11.11 -16.28
C LYS A 16 1.12 12.31 -15.60
N LEU A 17 0.19 12.09 -14.66
CA LEU A 17 -0.56 13.17 -14.00
C LEU A 17 0.30 13.99 -13.06
N ILE A 18 1.24 13.36 -12.36
CA ILE A 18 2.15 14.03 -11.42
C ILE A 18 3.32 14.73 -12.12
N SER A 19 3.51 14.48 -13.43
CA SER A 19 4.69 14.90 -14.20
C SER A 19 5.99 14.44 -13.54
N GLU A 20 6.17 13.12 -13.47
CA GLU A 20 7.30 12.48 -12.78
C GLU A 20 8.65 13.13 -13.14
N ASN A 21 9.43 13.48 -12.12
CA ASN A 21 10.70 14.17 -12.25
C ASN A 21 11.67 13.75 -11.14
N GLY A 22 12.26 12.55 -11.26
CA GLY A 22 13.19 12.03 -10.28
C GLY A 22 12.61 12.04 -8.86
N LEU A 23 13.37 12.55 -7.89
CA LEU A 23 12.92 12.69 -6.49
C LEU A 23 12.06 13.94 -6.23
N GLN A 24 11.88 14.80 -7.24
CA GLN A 24 11.10 16.04 -7.11
C GLN A 24 9.59 15.75 -7.14
N ALA A 25 9.14 14.86 -8.02
CA ALA A 25 7.73 14.49 -8.15
C ALA A 25 7.62 13.06 -8.69
N GLY A 26 6.72 12.26 -8.12
CA GLY A 26 6.61 10.85 -8.51
C GLY A 26 5.69 10.03 -7.63
N ILE A 27 5.83 8.71 -7.77
CA ILE A 27 5.18 7.71 -6.93
C ILE A 27 5.89 7.66 -5.58
N ALA A 28 5.15 7.83 -4.48
CA ALA A 28 5.73 7.85 -3.13
C ALA A 28 6.00 6.45 -2.58
N PHE A 29 5.14 5.50 -2.94
CA PHE A 29 5.25 4.09 -2.59
C PHE A 29 4.49 3.23 -3.61
N PRO A 30 4.83 1.94 -3.74
CA PRO A 30 4.24 1.06 -4.74
C PRO A 30 2.73 0.92 -4.62
N THR A 31 2.08 0.55 -5.72
CA THR A 31 0.63 0.29 -5.72
C THR A 31 0.33 -0.99 -4.95
N GLY A 32 -0.12 -0.84 -3.70
CA GLY A 32 -0.73 -1.91 -2.95
C GLY A 32 -2.07 -2.32 -3.58
N CYS A 33 -2.26 -3.61 -3.84
CA CYS A 33 -3.47 -4.17 -4.40
C CYS A 33 -3.86 -5.47 -3.66
N SER A 34 -3.78 -5.42 -2.34
CA SER A 34 -3.86 -6.60 -1.47
C SER A 34 -5.23 -7.26 -1.53
N LEU A 35 -5.28 -8.59 -1.69
CA LEU A 35 -6.53 -9.34 -1.88
C LEU A 35 -6.97 -10.08 -0.62
N ASN A 36 -8.27 -10.07 -0.37
CA ASN A 36 -8.93 -10.90 0.64
C ASN A 36 -8.32 -10.75 2.04
N TRP A 37 -7.79 -11.84 2.62
CA TRP A 37 -7.20 -11.86 3.96
C TRP A 37 -5.87 -11.09 4.07
N VAL A 38 -5.24 -10.74 2.94
CA VAL A 38 -4.03 -9.90 2.93
C VAL A 38 -4.46 -8.45 3.11
N ALA A 39 -4.18 -7.84 4.26
CA ALA A 39 -4.68 -6.50 4.58
C ALA A 39 -3.96 -5.38 3.81
N ALA A 40 -2.63 -5.47 3.70
CA ALA A 40 -1.78 -4.43 3.15
C ALA A 40 -0.46 -5.00 2.60
N HIS A 41 0.35 -4.14 1.97
CA HIS A 41 1.73 -4.40 1.55
C HIS A 41 1.92 -5.56 0.56
N TRP A 42 0.90 -5.88 -0.22
CA TRP A 42 1.04 -6.77 -1.36
C TRP A 42 0.83 -6.04 -2.68
N THR A 43 1.78 -6.27 -3.58
CA THR A 43 1.80 -5.85 -4.99
C THR A 43 2.48 -6.99 -5.76
N PRO A 44 2.04 -7.32 -7.00
CA PRO A 44 2.57 -8.46 -7.74
C PRO A 44 4.04 -8.25 -8.10
N ASN A 45 4.86 -9.28 -7.85
CA ASN A 45 6.24 -9.32 -8.34
C ASN A 45 6.29 -9.80 -9.80
N THR A 46 7.46 -9.69 -10.42
CA THR A 46 7.68 -10.19 -11.79
C THR A 46 7.25 -11.65 -11.94
N GLY A 47 6.40 -11.93 -12.93
CA GLY A 47 5.91 -13.28 -13.24
C GLY A 47 4.71 -13.74 -12.40
N ASP A 48 4.19 -12.90 -11.51
CA ASP A 48 2.92 -13.14 -10.84
C ASP A 48 1.78 -13.28 -11.88
N LYS A 49 0.93 -14.28 -11.69
CA LYS A 49 -0.18 -14.62 -12.58
C LYS A 49 -1.54 -14.44 -11.92
N THR A 50 -1.58 -13.77 -10.78
CA THR A 50 -2.82 -13.51 -10.03
C THR A 50 -3.76 -12.67 -10.89
N VAL A 51 -4.99 -13.14 -11.01
CA VAL A 51 -6.07 -12.48 -11.73
C VAL A 51 -7.13 -12.08 -10.72
N LEU A 52 -7.52 -10.80 -10.72
CA LEU A 52 -8.63 -10.29 -9.90
C LEU A 52 -9.93 -11.01 -10.26
N GLN A 53 -10.61 -11.56 -9.25
CA GLN A 53 -11.87 -12.29 -9.36
C GLN A 53 -13.07 -11.45 -8.91
N TYR A 54 -14.28 -11.93 -9.22
CA TYR A 54 -15.54 -11.27 -8.85
C TYR A 54 -15.74 -11.21 -7.32
N ASP A 55 -15.39 -12.27 -6.61
CA ASP A 55 -15.56 -12.39 -5.16
C ASP A 55 -14.37 -11.88 -4.35
N ASP A 56 -13.38 -11.23 -5.00
CA ASP A 56 -12.24 -10.66 -4.29
C ASP A 56 -12.60 -9.33 -3.61
N VAL A 57 -12.00 -9.12 -2.43
CA VAL A 57 -11.96 -7.83 -1.74
C VAL A 57 -10.55 -7.26 -1.84
N MET A 58 -10.36 -6.32 -2.77
CA MET A 58 -9.08 -5.70 -3.07
C MET A 58 -8.93 -4.38 -2.34
N LYS A 59 -7.82 -4.18 -1.62
CA LYS A 59 -7.45 -2.88 -1.05
C LYS A 59 -6.45 -2.24 -2.00
N LEU A 60 -6.87 -1.15 -2.64
CA LEU A 60 -6.03 -0.37 -3.54
C LEU A 60 -5.45 0.81 -2.76
N ASP A 61 -4.14 0.85 -2.66
CA ASP A 61 -3.39 1.77 -1.81
C ASP A 61 -2.19 2.28 -2.61
N PHE A 62 -2.12 3.59 -2.87
CA PHE A 62 -1.04 4.15 -3.68
C PHE A 62 -0.72 5.58 -3.25
N GLY A 63 0.55 5.94 -3.39
CA GLY A 63 1.05 7.21 -2.93
C GLY A 63 1.62 8.08 -4.04
N THR A 64 1.44 9.38 -3.90
CA THR A 64 2.09 10.39 -4.77
C THR A 64 2.88 11.38 -3.94
N HIS A 65 3.89 12.01 -4.51
CA HIS A 65 4.57 13.11 -3.85
C HIS A 65 5.01 14.22 -4.81
N ILE A 66 5.10 15.43 -4.25
CA ILE A 66 5.80 16.58 -4.84
C ILE A 66 6.68 17.18 -3.74
N ASP A 67 7.97 17.39 -4.00
CA ASP A 67 8.94 17.94 -3.03
C ASP A 67 8.98 17.14 -1.71
N GLY A 68 8.82 15.82 -1.80
CA GLY A 68 8.71 14.93 -0.64
C GLY A 68 7.44 15.10 0.21
N ARG A 69 6.47 15.90 -0.23
CA ARG A 69 5.14 16.00 0.39
C ARG A 69 4.28 14.85 -0.13
N ILE A 70 4.12 13.83 0.71
CA ILE A 70 3.44 12.59 0.36
C ILE A 70 1.93 12.73 0.58
N VAL A 71 1.16 12.24 -0.38
CA VAL A 71 -0.25 11.87 -0.21
C VAL A 71 -0.31 10.35 -0.17
N ASP A 72 -0.84 9.83 0.93
CA ASP A 72 -1.13 8.41 1.16
C ASP A 72 -2.66 8.28 1.26
N CYS A 73 -3.26 7.49 0.37
CA CYS A 73 -4.69 7.31 0.33
C CYS A 73 -5.03 5.95 -0.28
N ALA A 74 -5.98 5.26 0.35
CA ALA A 74 -6.42 3.94 -0.06
C ALA A 74 -7.95 3.86 -0.16
N PHE A 75 -8.43 2.91 -0.95
CA PHE A 75 -9.83 2.53 -0.98
C PHE A 75 -9.99 1.04 -1.29
N THR A 76 -11.11 0.48 -0.86
CA THR A 76 -11.43 -0.94 -1.08
C THR A 76 -12.36 -1.09 -2.29
N VAL A 77 -12.05 -2.07 -3.14
CA VAL A 77 -12.85 -2.47 -4.30
C VAL A 77 -13.35 -3.90 -4.07
N ALA A 78 -14.66 -4.07 -4.18
CA ALA A 78 -15.32 -5.37 -4.20
C ALA A 78 -16.45 -5.32 -5.24
N PHE A 79 -16.57 -6.37 -6.06
CA PHE A 79 -17.63 -6.43 -7.08
C PHE A 79 -18.89 -7.12 -6.57
N ASN A 80 -18.73 -8.11 -5.68
CA ASN A 80 -19.85 -8.78 -5.04
C ASN A 80 -20.46 -7.88 -3.94
N PRO A 81 -21.76 -7.47 -4.07
CA PRO A 81 -22.43 -6.62 -3.10
C PRO A 81 -22.51 -7.20 -1.68
N MET A 82 -22.29 -8.51 -1.51
CA MET A 82 -22.17 -9.15 -0.20
C MET A 82 -21.15 -8.45 0.72
N PHE A 83 -20.11 -7.84 0.15
CA PHE A 83 -19.08 -7.14 0.92
C PHE A 83 -19.42 -5.66 1.22
N ASN A 84 -20.51 -5.11 0.68
CA ASN A 84 -20.87 -3.69 0.88
C ASN A 84 -20.95 -3.29 2.36
N PRO A 85 -21.57 -4.10 3.27
CA PRO A 85 -21.59 -3.75 4.69
C PRO A 85 -20.19 -3.68 5.32
N LEU A 86 -19.26 -4.54 4.90
CA LEU A 86 -17.86 -4.51 5.36
C LEU A 86 -17.13 -3.26 4.88
N LEU A 87 -17.34 -2.88 3.61
CA LEU A 87 -16.76 -1.66 3.04
C LEU A 87 -17.31 -0.41 3.74
N GLU A 88 -18.60 -0.39 4.07
CA GLU A 88 -19.21 0.74 4.76
C GLU A 88 -18.72 0.84 6.21
N ALA A 89 -18.63 -0.27 6.94
CA ALA A 89 -18.06 -0.31 8.28
C ALA A 89 -16.64 0.28 8.32
N SER A 90 -15.78 -0.18 7.39
CA SER A 90 -14.40 0.31 7.28
C SER A 90 -14.34 1.81 6.91
N ARG A 91 -15.24 2.27 6.04
CA ARG A 91 -15.32 3.68 5.63
C ARG A 91 -15.78 4.57 6.78
N GLU A 92 -16.83 4.18 7.51
CA GLU A 92 -17.34 4.96 8.62
C GLU A 92 -16.34 5.02 9.77
N ALA A 93 -15.68 3.89 10.08
CA ALA A 93 -14.59 3.86 11.05
C ALA A 93 -13.45 4.81 10.65
N THR A 94 -13.06 4.83 9.37
CA THR A 94 -12.05 5.76 8.84
C THR A 94 -12.48 7.22 8.96
N ASN A 95 -13.71 7.54 8.57
CA ASN A 95 -14.26 8.89 8.65
C ASN A 95 -14.40 9.37 10.11
N THR A 96 -14.70 8.45 11.03
CA THR A 96 -14.71 8.73 12.47
C THR A 96 -13.31 9.08 12.94
N GLY A 97 -12.29 8.29 12.56
CA GLY A 97 -10.89 8.62 12.84
C GLY A 97 -10.48 10.01 12.34
N ILE A 98 -10.87 10.36 11.10
CA ILE A 98 -10.62 11.69 10.51
C ILE A 98 -11.31 12.80 11.32
N LYS A 99 -12.57 12.58 11.72
CA LYS A 99 -13.37 13.55 12.46
C LYS A 99 -12.83 13.77 13.88
N GLU A 100 -12.40 12.70 14.54
CA GLU A 100 -11.88 12.74 15.92
C GLU A 100 -10.43 13.23 15.98
N ALA A 101 -9.69 13.19 14.86
CA ALA A 101 -8.34 13.72 14.80
C ALA A 101 -8.31 15.26 14.93
N GLY A 102 -7.38 15.76 15.75
CA GLY A 102 -7.20 17.19 15.95
C GLY A 102 -5.97 17.52 16.78
N ILE A 103 -5.57 18.80 16.77
CA ILE A 103 -4.52 19.31 17.66
C ILE A 103 -4.93 19.03 19.11
N ASP A 104 -3.97 18.58 19.92
CA ASP A 104 -4.13 18.21 21.33
C ASP A 104 -5.01 16.96 21.62
N VAL A 105 -5.50 16.26 20.61
CA VAL A 105 -6.23 14.99 20.78
C VAL A 105 -5.25 13.84 21.08
N ARG A 106 -5.62 12.96 22.01
CA ARG A 106 -4.84 11.76 22.32
C ARG A 106 -5.07 10.67 21.27
N LEU A 107 -4.00 10.05 20.78
CA LEU A 107 -4.08 8.96 19.80
C LEU A 107 -4.96 7.78 20.26
N CYS A 108 -4.97 7.48 21.57
CA CYS A 108 -5.81 6.41 22.12
C CYS A 108 -7.31 6.71 22.00
N ASP A 109 -7.71 7.98 22.03
CA ASP A 109 -9.12 8.38 21.93
C ASP A 109 -9.61 8.22 20.49
N VAL A 110 -8.79 8.62 19.52
CA VAL A 110 -9.05 8.37 18.10
C VAL A 110 -9.17 6.87 17.83
N GLY A 111 -8.23 6.06 18.35
CA GLY A 111 -8.27 4.61 18.21
C GLY A 111 -9.51 3.97 18.84
N ALA A 112 -9.91 4.44 20.03
CA ALA A 112 -11.12 3.97 20.70
C ALA A 112 -12.39 4.29 19.91
N ALA A 113 -12.51 5.50 19.36
CA ALA A 113 -13.67 5.90 18.54
C ALA A 113 -13.75 5.11 17.22
N ILE A 114 -12.61 4.90 16.55
CA ILE A 114 -12.52 4.04 15.36
C ILE A 114 -13.00 2.63 15.69
N GLN A 115 -12.50 2.05 16.79
CA GLN A 115 -12.86 0.70 17.21
C GLN A 115 -14.35 0.59 17.56
N GLU A 116 -14.91 1.55 18.29
CA GLU A 116 -16.33 1.58 18.65
C GLU A 116 -17.23 1.52 17.42
N VAL A 117 -16.95 2.37 16.42
CA VAL A 117 -17.71 2.39 15.17
C VAL A 117 -17.53 1.08 14.40
N MET A 118 -16.30 0.61 14.22
CA MET A 118 -16.02 -0.62 13.48
C MET A 118 -16.69 -1.85 14.11
N GLU A 119 -16.65 -1.98 15.44
CA GLU A 119 -17.24 -3.10 16.17
C GLU A 119 -18.77 -3.00 16.32
N SER A 120 -19.39 -1.84 16.02
CA SER A 120 -20.85 -1.70 15.99
C SER A 120 -21.52 -2.38 14.79
N TYR A 121 -20.72 -2.74 13.77
CA TYR A 121 -21.20 -3.41 12.56
C TYR A 121 -21.18 -4.93 12.71
N GLU A 122 -22.26 -5.56 12.22
CA GLU A 122 -22.32 -6.98 11.92
C GLU A 122 -22.40 -7.17 10.40
N VAL A 123 -21.58 -8.07 9.87
CA VAL A 123 -21.53 -8.36 8.43
C VAL A 123 -21.79 -9.83 8.18
N GLU A 124 -22.66 -10.14 7.23
CA GLU A 124 -22.93 -11.51 6.79
C GLU A 124 -22.15 -11.82 5.51
N ILE A 125 -21.24 -12.77 5.58
CA ILE A 125 -20.42 -13.22 4.45
C ILE A 125 -20.58 -14.73 4.33
N ASN A 126 -21.07 -15.19 3.18
CA ASN A 126 -21.31 -16.62 2.89
C ASN A 126 -22.18 -17.31 3.97
N GLY A 127 -23.23 -16.64 4.45
CA GLY A 127 -24.13 -17.17 5.47
C GLY A 127 -23.55 -17.23 6.89
N LYS A 128 -22.39 -16.61 7.12
CA LYS A 128 -21.77 -16.47 8.45
C LYS A 128 -21.74 -15.01 8.85
N VAL A 129 -22.16 -14.74 10.09
CA VAL A 129 -22.12 -13.41 10.68
C VAL A 129 -20.77 -13.19 11.35
N PHE A 130 -20.13 -12.05 11.05
CA PHE A 130 -18.89 -11.59 11.65
C PHE A 130 -19.14 -10.23 12.30
N GLN A 131 -18.58 -10.02 13.50
CA GLN A 131 -18.42 -8.67 14.05
C GLN A 131 -17.16 -8.02 13.47
N GLY A 132 -17.14 -6.69 13.37
CA GLY A 132 -16.06 -5.88 12.78
C GLY A 132 -14.69 -5.95 13.49
N LYS A 133 -14.42 -6.98 14.28
CA LYS A 133 -13.15 -7.18 14.97
C LYS A 133 -12.11 -7.82 14.05
N GLY A 134 -11.02 -7.11 13.81
CA GLY A 134 -9.86 -7.60 13.05
C GLY A 134 -8.66 -7.93 13.94
N TYR A 135 -7.76 -8.75 13.42
CA TYR A 135 -6.40 -8.92 13.95
C TYR A 135 -5.42 -9.00 12.79
N VAL A 136 -4.25 -8.38 12.95
CA VAL A 136 -3.17 -8.42 11.96
C VAL A 136 -2.14 -9.44 12.42
N ARG A 137 -1.69 -10.26 11.47
CA ARG A 137 -0.51 -11.11 11.63
C ARG A 137 0.53 -10.65 10.63
N GLU A 138 1.75 -10.45 11.09
CA GLU A 138 2.89 -10.12 10.25
C GLU A 138 3.48 -11.43 9.73
N ASP A 139 2.88 -11.97 8.67
CA ASP A 139 3.35 -13.16 7.96
C ASP A 139 3.34 -12.92 6.43
N LEU A 140 3.64 -13.97 5.66
CA LEU A 140 3.70 -14.00 4.18
C LEU A 140 4.94 -13.34 3.54
N GLU A 141 4.91 -13.27 2.20
CA GLU A 141 6.00 -12.81 1.36
C GLU A 141 6.11 -11.28 1.34
N CYS A 142 7.33 -10.77 1.16
CA CYS A 142 7.63 -9.34 1.14
C CYS A 142 7.89 -8.85 -0.29
N SER A 143 7.07 -7.90 -0.75
CA SER A 143 7.30 -7.19 -2.02
C SER A 143 7.69 -5.71 -1.84
N HIS A 144 7.57 -5.15 -0.64
CA HIS A 144 7.81 -3.74 -0.34
C HIS A 144 9.10 -3.54 0.45
N TYR A 145 9.94 -2.60 -0.01
CA TYR A 145 11.25 -2.34 0.56
C TYR A 145 11.47 -0.84 0.71
N MET A 146 12.06 -0.44 1.83
CA MET A 146 12.42 0.95 2.11
C MET A 146 13.79 1.02 2.77
N LYS A 147 14.54 2.08 2.44
CA LYS A 147 15.77 2.38 3.16
C LYS A 147 15.43 2.92 4.56
N ASN A 148 16.09 2.39 5.59
CA ASN A 148 15.99 2.96 6.93
C ASN A 148 16.49 4.43 6.93
N PHE A 149 15.61 5.35 7.31
CA PHE A 149 15.85 6.80 7.25
C PHE A 149 17.01 7.25 8.15
N ASP A 150 17.15 6.64 9.32
CA ASP A 150 18.16 7.03 10.31
C ASP A 150 19.56 6.51 9.97
N VAL A 151 19.67 5.68 8.93
CA VAL A 151 20.94 5.07 8.52
C VAL A 151 21.65 5.95 7.48
N GLY A 152 22.79 6.50 7.91
CA GLY A 152 23.70 7.28 7.07
C GLY A 152 24.48 6.44 6.04
N HIS A 153 25.61 6.97 5.56
CA HIS A 153 26.45 6.27 4.58
C HIS A 153 27.10 5.01 5.17
N ILE A 154 26.89 3.85 4.53
CA ILE A 154 27.56 2.59 4.87
C ILE A 154 28.50 2.19 3.72
N PRO A 155 29.82 2.03 3.97
CA PRO A 155 30.75 1.56 2.94
C PRO A 155 30.56 0.06 2.70
N LEU A 156 29.82 -0.29 1.65
CA LEU A 156 29.70 -1.67 1.19
C LEU A 156 30.99 -2.12 0.50
N ARG A 157 31.29 -3.42 0.47
CA ARG A 157 32.45 -3.98 -0.25
C ARG A 157 32.05 -4.69 -1.54
N LEU A 158 30.92 -5.40 -1.52
CA LEU A 158 30.41 -6.18 -2.63
C LEU A 158 29.95 -5.26 -3.79
N PRO A 159 30.48 -5.41 -5.02
CA PRO A 159 30.14 -4.53 -6.14
C PRO A 159 28.65 -4.48 -6.46
N ARG A 160 27.96 -5.63 -6.49
CA ARG A 160 26.51 -5.70 -6.75
C ARG A 160 25.68 -4.97 -5.69
N ALA A 161 26.05 -5.10 -4.41
CA ALA A 161 25.36 -4.42 -3.33
C ALA A 161 25.59 -2.90 -3.37
N LYS A 162 26.80 -2.45 -3.71
CA LYS A 162 27.10 -1.03 -3.96
C LYS A 162 26.24 -0.47 -5.10
N GLN A 163 26.19 -1.19 -6.21
CA GLN A 163 25.43 -0.79 -7.39
C GLN A 163 23.94 -0.69 -7.06
N LEU A 164 23.39 -1.69 -6.36
CA LEU A 164 22.01 -1.67 -5.93
C LEU A 164 21.70 -0.49 -4.99
N LEU A 165 22.53 -0.27 -3.97
CA LEU A 165 22.37 0.86 -3.06
C LEU A 165 22.48 2.21 -3.78
N ALA A 166 23.35 2.32 -4.80
CA ALA A 166 23.44 3.52 -5.63
C ALA A 166 22.16 3.75 -6.44
N THR A 167 21.57 2.68 -7.01
CA THR A 167 20.26 2.75 -7.68
C THR A 167 19.15 3.17 -6.70
N ILE A 168 19.11 2.60 -5.50
CA ILE A 168 18.15 2.98 -4.45
C ILE A 168 18.29 4.46 -4.11
N ASN A 169 19.51 4.92 -3.79
CA ASN A 169 19.75 6.32 -3.43
C ASN A 169 19.38 7.29 -4.55
N LYS A 170 19.65 6.94 -5.82
CA LYS A 170 19.37 7.79 -6.97
C LYS A 170 17.87 7.94 -7.26
N ASN A 171 17.11 6.86 -7.12
CA ASN A 171 15.75 6.79 -7.65
C ASN A 171 14.66 6.87 -6.56
N PHE A 172 14.97 6.43 -5.34
CA PHE A 172 13.98 6.35 -4.26
C PHE A 172 14.45 7.09 -3.01
N SER A 173 15.76 7.17 -2.78
CA SER A 173 16.34 7.70 -1.54
C SER A 173 15.80 6.96 -0.30
N THR A 174 14.81 7.52 0.39
CA THR A 174 14.12 6.93 1.55
C THR A 174 12.64 6.65 1.28
N LEU A 175 12.15 6.89 0.06
CA LEU A 175 10.82 6.46 -0.37
C LEU A 175 10.74 4.94 -0.48
N LEU A 176 9.54 4.39 -0.35
CA LEU A 176 9.29 2.96 -0.51
C LEU A 176 9.42 2.58 -1.98
N SER A 177 9.79 1.33 -2.22
CA SER A 177 9.93 0.74 -3.54
C SER A 177 9.47 -0.71 -3.53
N ALA A 178 8.95 -1.20 -4.67
CA ALA A 178 8.56 -2.59 -4.83
C ALA A 178 9.63 -3.34 -5.59
N ASP A 179 9.70 -4.65 -5.31
CA ASP A 179 10.55 -5.61 -6.01
C ASP A 179 11.96 -5.07 -6.32
N VAL A 180 12.86 -5.16 -5.33
CA VAL A 180 14.25 -4.72 -5.49
C VAL A 180 14.95 -5.43 -6.68
N ILE A 181 14.43 -6.59 -7.09
CA ILE A 181 14.87 -7.33 -8.28
C ILE A 181 14.39 -6.62 -9.55
N TRP A 182 13.15 -6.14 -9.62
CA TRP A 182 12.66 -5.33 -10.74
C TRP A 182 13.47 -4.05 -10.93
N ILE A 183 13.77 -3.32 -9.84
CA ILE A 183 14.63 -2.13 -9.84
C ILE A 183 16.03 -2.47 -10.39
N ALA A 184 16.55 -3.65 -10.05
CA ALA A 184 17.83 -4.12 -10.55
C ALA A 184 17.77 -4.51 -12.03
N LEU A 185 16.72 -5.19 -12.49
CA LEU A 185 16.62 -5.67 -13.88
C LEU A 185 16.31 -4.52 -14.85
N GLU A 186 15.33 -3.68 -14.54
CA GLU A 186 14.87 -2.61 -15.44
C GLU A 186 15.88 -1.44 -15.52
N LYS A 187 16.54 -1.08 -14.41
CA LYS A 187 17.51 0.05 -14.37
C LYS A 187 18.98 -0.36 -14.53
N LEU A 188 19.34 -1.64 -14.40
CA LEU A 188 20.70 -2.11 -14.68
C LEU A 188 20.83 -2.81 -16.04
N ASN A 189 19.74 -2.94 -16.80
CA ASN A 189 19.72 -3.48 -18.16
C ASN A 189 20.36 -4.90 -18.23
N ILE A 190 20.03 -5.73 -17.23
CA ILE A 190 20.41 -7.15 -17.07
C ILE A 190 19.19 -8.03 -17.08
#